data_AF-A0A7S2GBY9-F1
#
_entry.id   AF-A0A7S2GBY9-F1
#
_cell.length_a   1.000
_cell.length_b   1.000
_cell.length_c   1.000
_cell.angle_alpha   90.00
_cell.angle_beta   90.00
_cell.angle_gamma   90.00
#
_symmetry.space_group_name_H-M   'P 1'
#
loop_
_entity.id
_entity.type
_entity.pdbx_description
1 polymer ?
#
loop_
_entity_poly.entity_id
_entity_poly.type
_entity_poly.pdbx_seq_one_letter_code
_entity_poly.pdbx_strand_id
1 'polypeptide(L)'
;RAETDRLTGKDLNSIFTDVPAPNEQEVLALSKMLNDQLNMFDPDARTFYALFKFIDIDGSKRISFHELETLVRHSLKISETVLEQSKLFGLWKVLDSNESGFIDAGELSRFLRIGQSKQLTKAQLARKKLQADRENRVELIRE
;
A
#
# COMPACT_ATOMS: atom_id res chain seq x y z
N ARG A 1 -19.84 -20.63 3.31
CA ARG A 1 -18.84 -19.61 3.70
C ARG A 1 -18.18 -20.00 5.02
N ALA A 2 -17.46 -21.13 5.06
CA ALA A 2 -16.82 -21.64 6.29
C ALA A 2 -15.43 -22.25 6.02
N GLU A 3 -14.91 -22.06 4.80
CA GLU A 3 -13.70 -22.73 4.31
C GLU A 3 -12.51 -21.77 4.22
N THR A 4 -12.76 -20.46 4.13
CA THR A 4 -11.76 -19.39 4.10
C THR A 4 -11.09 -19.13 5.45
N ASP A 5 -11.66 -19.61 6.57
CA ASP A 5 -11.12 -19.40 7.93
C ASP A 5 -10.01 -20.38 8.33
N ARG A 6 -9.71 -21.41 7.52
CA ARG A 6 -8.71 -22.43 7.87
C ARG A 6 -7.37 -22.29 7.14
N LEU A 7 -7.27 -21.37 6.19
CA LEU A 7 -6.03 -21.15 5.45
C LEU A 7 -5.26 -20.02 6.13
N THR A 8 -4.22 -20.39 6.87
CA THR A 8 -3.25 -19.44 7.38
C THR A 8 -2.47 -18.84 6.21
N GLY A 9 -1.83 -17.68 6.38
CA GLY A 9 -1.02 -17.11 5.31
C GLY A 9 0.11 -18.02 4.81
N LYS A 10 0.58 -18.95 5.65
CA LYS A 10 1.53 -20.00 5.22
C LYS A 10 0.93 -21.00 4.25
N ASP A 11 -0.33 -21.37 4.48
CA ASP A 11 -1.06 -22.26 3.58
C ASP A 11 -1.27 -21.55 2.23
N LEU A 12 -1.54 -20.24 2.25
CA LEU A 12 -1.66 -19.44 1.03
C LEU A 12 -0.35 -19.37 0.24
N ASN A 13 0.80 -19.19 0.90
CA ASN A 13 2.10 -19.22 0.20
C ASN A 13 2.34 -20.56 -0.50
N SER A 14 1.87 -21.66 0.10
CA SER A 14 1.97 -23.01 -0.47
C SER A 14 0.97 -23.27 -1.60
N ILE A 15 -0.25 -22.73 -1.49
CA ILE A 15 -1.31 -22.88 -2.49
C ILE A 15 -1.01 -22.04 -3.74
N PHE A 16 -0.45 -20.84 -3.56
CA PHE A 16 -0.12 -19.91 -4.65
C PHE A 16 1.35 -19.94 -5.02
N THR A 17 1.98 -21.13 -4.96
CA THR A 17 3.37 -21.34 -5.39
C THR A 17 3.61 -20.92 -6.83
N ASP A 18 2.63 -21.18 -7.72
CA ASP A 18 2.69 -20.84 -9.14
C ASP A 18 2.56 -19.33 -9.43
N VAL A 19 2.13 -18.52 -8.45
CA VAL A 19 2.10 -17.06 -8.63
C VAL A 19 3.52 -16.51 -8.49
N PRO A 20 4.12 -15.96 -9.57
CA PRO A 20 5.46 -15.42 -9.50
C PRO A 20 5.51 -14.25 -8.53
N ALA A 21 6.64 -14.11 -7.82
CA ALA A 21 6.89 -12.92 -7.01
C ALA A 21 6.90 -11.68 -7.93
N PRO A 22 6.21 -10.59 -7.56
CA PRO A 22 6.25 -9.36 -8.31
C PRO A 22 7.68 -8.83 -8.44
N ASN A 23 8.03 -8.32 -9.62
CA ASN A 23 9.31 -7.65 -9.82
C ASN A 23 9.34 -6.26 -9.16
N GLU A 24 10.51 -5.62 -9.08
CA GLU A 24 10.67 -4.33 -8.39
C GLU A 24 9.74 -3.22 -8.93
N GLN A 25 9.48 -3.19 -10.24
CA GLN A 25 8.58 -2.20 -10.85
C GLN A 25 7.13 -2.46 -10.44
N GLU A 26 6.73 -3.73 -10.39
CA GLU A 26 5.41 -4.14 -9.92
C GLU A 26 5.22 -3.85 -8.43
N VAL A 27 6.23 -4.13 -7.60
CA VAL A 27 6.24 -3.79 -6.17
C VAL A 27 6.06 -2.29 -5.97
N LEU A 28 6.79 -1.47 -6.73
CA LEU A 28 6.67 -0.02 -6.69
C LEU A 28 5.26 0.44 -7.09
N ALA A 29 4.72 -0.12 -8.18
CA ALA A 29 3.38 0.21 -8.66
C ALA A 29 2.29 -0.16 -7.64
N LEU A 30 2.38 -1.34 -7.04
CA LEU A 30 1.46 -1.81 -6.00
C LEU A 30 1.53 -0.92 -4.76
N SER A 31 2.74 -0.60 -4.30
CA SER A 31 2.92 0.27 -3.14
C SER A 31 2.38 1.68 -3.40
N LYS A 32 2.64 2.24 -4.59
CA LYS A 32 2.12 3.55 -4.97
C LYS A 32 0.58 3.54 -5.03
N MET A 33 0.00 2.56 -5.69
CA MET A 33 -1.45 2.38 -5.77
C MET A 33 -2.08 2.30 -4.37
N LEU A 34 -1.49 1.51 -3.47
CA LEU A 34 -1.99 1.37 -2.11
C LEU A 34 -1.91 2.70 -1.33
N ASN A 35 -0.77 3.39 -1.41
CA ASN A 35 -0.61 4.72 -0.80
C ASN A 35 -1.61 5.75 -1.35
N ASP A 36 -1.83 5.77 -2.67
CA ASP A 36 -2.77 6.69 -3.31
C ASP A 36 -4.21 6.43 -2.82
N GLN A 37 -4.63 5.16 -2.76
CA GLN A 37 -5.96 4.78 -2.27
C GLN A 37 -6.13 5.09 -0.77
N LEU A 38 -5.11 4.84 0.05
CA LEU A 38 -5.12 5.17 1.47
C LEU A 38 -5.25 6.69 1.71
N ASN A 39 -4.53 7.51 0.94
CA ASN A 39 -4.62 8.97 1.03
C ASN A 39 -6.01 9.50 0.61
N MET A 40 -6.69 8.81 -0.31
CA MET A 40 -8.06 9.17 -0.71
C MET A 40 -9.11 8.72 0.30
N PHE A 41 -8.89 7.58 0.96
CA PHE A 41 -9.83 7.01 1.93
C PHE A 41 -9.89 7.81 3.22
N ASP A 42 -8.74 8.15 3.80
CA ASP A 42 -8.67 8.95 5.01
C ASP A 42 -7.43 9.86 4.99
N PRO A 43 -7.58 11.14 4.57
CA PRO A 43 -6.52 12.13 4.62
C PRO A 43 -5.99 12.38 6.05
N ASP A 44 -6.79 12.03 7.06
CA ASP A 44 -6.53 12.22 8.48
C ASP A 44 -6.08 10.94 9.21
N ALA A 45 -5.97 9.80 8.50
CA ALA A 45 -5.18 8.64 8.91
C ALA A 45 -3.67 8.96 8.83
N ARG A 46 -3.26 10.06 9.49
CA ARG A 46 -1.94 10.69 9.35
C ARG A 46 -0.80 9.85 9.94
N THR A 47 -1.11 8.73 10.59
CA THR A 47 -0.10 7.90 11.25
C THR A 47 -0.23 6.44 10.84
N PHE A 48 0.91 5.85 10.49
CA PHE A 48 1.05 4.43 10.20
C PHE A 48 0.41 3.53 11.28
N TYR A 49 0.48 3.95 12.55
CA TYR A 49 -0.12 3.22 13.66
C TYR A 49 -1.65 3.13 13.59
N ALA A 50 -2.33 4.24 13.22
CA ALA A 50 -3.78 4.24 13.08
C ALA A 50 -4.22 3.34 11.92
N LEU A 51 -3.48 3.39 10.80
CA LEU A 51 -3.69 2.49 9.67
C LEU A 51 -3.52 1.03 10.08
N PHE A 52 -2.41 0.69 10.73
CA PHE A 52 -2.15 -0.68 11.14
C PHE A 52 -3.26 -1.21 12.06
N LYS A 53 -3.68 -0.40 13.04
CA LYS A 53 -4.81 -0.72 13.93
C LYS A 53 -6.15 -0.86 13.22
N PHE A 54 -6.35 -0.13 12.13
CA PHE A 54 -7.57 -0.22 11.35
C PHE A 54 -7.64 -1.53 10.55
N ILE A 55 -6.49 -2.05 10.11
CA ILE A 55 -6.39 -3.29 9.35
C ILE A 55 -6.44 -4.52 10.27
N ASP A 56 -5.81 -4.43 11.45
CA ASP A 56 -5.81 -5.44 12.51
C ASP A 56 -7.19 -5.51 13.21
N ILE A 57 -8.16 -6.15 12.53
CA ILE A 57 -9.56 -6.21 12.94
C ILE A 57 -9.71 -7.08 14.19
N ASP A 58 -8.94 -8.17 14.26
CA ASP A 58 -8.98 -9.11 15.38
C ASP A 58 -8.09 -8.69 16.57
N GLY A 59 -7.23 -7.69 16.38
CA GLY A 59 -6.35 -7.16 17.41
C GLY A 59 -5.14 -8.07 17.72
N SER A 60 -4.82 -9.00 16.82
CA SER A 60 -3.68 -9.92 16.94
C SER A 60 -2.32 -9.23 16.83
N LYS A 61 -2.28 -7.94 16.46
CA LYS A 61 -1.07 -7.14 16.17
C LYS A 61 -0.29 -7.64 14.97
N ARG A 62 -0.96 -8.40 14.12
CA ARG A 62 -0.46 -8.95 12.86
C ARG A 62 -1.61 -8.84 11.86
N ILE A 63 -1.29 -8.78 10.58
CA ILE A 63 -2.31 -8.70 9.54
C ILE A 63 -2.33 -10.04 8.80
N SER A 64 -3.48 -10.70 8.86
CA SER A 64 -3.77 -11.88 8.07
C SER A 64 -4.07 -11.52 6.61
N PHE A 65 -4.04 -12.51 5.73
CA PHE A 65 -4.44 -12.30 4.33
C PHE A 65 -5.89 -11.83 4.22
N HIS A 66 -6.78 -12.36 5.07
CA HIS A 66 -8.19 -11.99 5.07
C HIS A 66 -8.40 -10.51 5.42
N GLU A 67 -7.64 -9.99 6.39
CA GLU A 67 -7.66 -8.58 6.76
C GLU A 67 -7.09 -7.68 5.66
N LEU A 68 -6.00 -8.11 5.01
CA LEU A 68 -5.46 -7.42 3.83
C LEU A 68 -6.48 -7.40 2.68
N GLU A 69 -7.11 -8.53 2.37
CA GLU A 69 -8.13 -8.65 1.34
C GLU A 69 -9.33 -7.76 1.67
N THR A 70 -9.78 -7.76 2.92
CA THR A 70 -10.88 -6.90 3.39
C THR A 70 -10.53 -5.42 3.23
N LEU A 71 -9.31 -5.01 3.60
CA LEU A 71 -8.84 -3.64 3.38
C LEU A 71 -8.91 -3.28 1.88
N VAL A 72 -8.35 -4.12 1.01
CA VAL A 72 -8.26 -3.85 -0.43
C VAL A 72 -9.64 -3.84 -1.10
N ARG A 73 -10.47 -4.85 -0.84
CA ARG A 73 -11.75 -5.06 -1.52
C ARG A 73 -12.88 -4.22 -0.94
N HIS A 74 -12.94 -4.06 0.39
CA HIS A 74 -14.07 -3.44 1.06
C HIS A 74 -13.78 -2.00 1.49
N SER A 75 -12.64 -1.74 2.12
CA SER A 75 -12.33 -0.39 2.62
C SER A 75 -11.83 0.53 1.49
N LEU A 76 -10.86 0.08 0.71
CA LEU A 76 -10.31 0.81 -0.44
C LEU A 76 -11.13 0.64 -1.72
N LYS A 77 -12.08 -0.30 -1.74
CA LYS A 77 -12.99 -0.57 -2.87
C LYS A 77 -12.26 -0.85 -4.19
N ILE A 78 -11.10 -1.49 -4.13
CA ILE A 78 -10.34 -1.92 -5.30
C ILE A 78 -10.96 -3.22 -5.82
N SER A 79 -11.69 -3.14 -6.94
CA SER A 79 -12.33 -4.28 -7.57
C SER A 79 -11.32 -5.29 -8.15
N GLU A 80 -11.77 -6.52 -8.37
CA GLU A 80 -10.97 -7.58 -9.02
C GLU A 80 -10.51 -7.18 -10.42
N THR A 81 -11.26 -6.31 -11.10
CA THR A 81 -10.89 -5.76 -12.41
C THR A 81 -9.69 -4.81 -12.35
N VAL A 82 -9.48 -4.13 -11.22
CA VAL A 82 -8.37 -3.19 -11.03
C VAL A 82 -7.15 -3.92 -10.46
N LEU A 83 -7.38 -4.75 -9.45
CA LEU A 83 -6.36 -5.62 -8.87
C LEU A 83 -6.87 -7.05 -8.90
N GLU A 84 -6.43 -7.82 -9.89
CA GLU A 84 -6.77 -9.24 -10.00
C GLU A 84 -6.32 -10.03 -8.78
N GLN A 85 -6.99 -11.15 -8.51
CA GLN A 85 -6.69 -11.98 -7.34
C GLN A 85 -5.24 -12.49 -7.33
N SER A 86 -4.70 -12.86 -8.50
CA SER A 86 -3.28 -13.23 -8.68
C SER A 86 -2.33 -12.12 -8.23
N LYS A 87 -2.63 -10.86 -8.54
CA LYS A 87 -1.85 -9.70 -8.14
C LYS A 87 -2.01 -9.37 -6.65
N LEU A 88 -3.18 -9.63 -6.08
CA LEU A 88 -3.39 -9.53 -4.63
C LEU A 88 -2.54 -10.58 -3.87
N PHE A 89 -2.39 -11.79 -4.41
CA PHE A 89 -1.44 -12.78 -3.88
C PHE A 89 0.02 -12.36 -4.07
N GLY A 90 0.36 -11.76 -5.21
CA GLY A 90 1.67 -11.16 -5.43
C GLY A 90 1.96 -10.08 -4.37
N LEU A 91 1.00 -9.21 -4.08
CA LEU A 91 1.09 -8.20 -3.02
C LEU A 91 1.31 -8.85 -1.64
N TRP A 92 0.57 -9.92 -1.34
CA TRP A 92 0.75 -10.69 -0.11
C TRP A 92 2.18 -11.22 0.04
N LYS A 93 2.73 -11.88 -1.00
CA LYS A 93 4.10 -12.42 -0.98
C LYS A 93 5.17 -11.35 -0.74
N VAL A 94 4.93 -10.13 -1.24
CA VAL A 94 5.87 -9.01 -1.05
C VAL A 94 5.78 -8.46 0.37
N LEU A 95 4.58 -8.45 0.96
CA LEU A 95 4.36 -7.99 2.32
C LEU A 95 4.84 -9.00 3.36
N ASP A 96 4.51 -10.29 3.22
CA ASP A 96 4.95 -11.41 4.07
C ASP A 96 6.37 -11.87 3.68
N SER A 97 7.31 -10.94 3.68
CA SER A 97 8.69 -11.14 3.20
C SER A 97 9.47 -12.18 4.00
N ASN A 98 9.05 -12.43 5.24
CA ASN A 98 9.62 -13.43 6.13
C ASN A 98 8.91 -14.80 6.06
N GLU A 99 7.91 -14.95 5.19
CA GLU A 99 7.07 -16.14 5.02
C GLU A 99 6.47 -16.65 6.35
N SER A 100 6.18 -15.72 7.27
CA SER A 100 5.58 -16.06 8.55
C SER A 100 4.10 -16.42 8.43
N GLY A 101 3.48 -16.08 7.30
CA GLY A 101 2.05 -16.21 7.06
C GLY A 101 1.24 -15.07 7.65
N PHE A 102 1.90 -13.98 8.06
CA PHE A 102 1.30 -12.81 8.67
C PHE A 102 2.14 -11.58 8.35
N ILE A 103 1.51 -10.43 8.17
CA ILE A 103 2.23 -9.18 7.94
C ILE A 103 2.36 -8.44 9.26
N ASP A 104 3.60 -8.16 9.67
CA ASP A 104 3.87 -7.34 10.84
C ASP A 104 3.93 -5.83 10.52
N ALA A 105 4.00 -5.01 11.57
CA ALA A 105 4.08 -3.56 11.45
C ALA A 105 5.34 -3.10 10.69
N GLY A 106 6.46 -3.79 10.88
CA GLY A 106 7.72 -3.49 10.19
C GLY A 106 7.60 -3.73 8.68
N GLU A 107 7.02 -4.86 8.30
CA GLU A 107 6.77 -5.29 6.92
C GLU A 107 5.84 -4.33 6.18
N LEU A 108 4.66 -4.05 6.75
CA LEU A 108 3.72 -3.11 6.15
C LEU A 108 4.36 -1.72 6.00
N SER A 109 5.07 -1.24 7.03
CA SER A 109 5.71 0.08 6.98
C SER A 109 6.79 0.15 5.89
N ARG A 110 7.56 -0.93 5.70
CA ARG A 110 8.60 -1.00 4.68
C ARG A 110 7.99 -0.98 3.31
N PHE A 111 6.96 -1.77 3.07
CA PHE A 111 6.26 -1.81 1.80
C PHE A 111 5.68 -0.43 1.44
N LEU A 112 4.96 0.23 2.35
CA LEU A 112 4.38 1.54 2.10
C LEU A 112 5.44 2.60 1.77
N ARG A 113 6.64 2.52 2.36
CA ARG A 113 7.75 3.44 2.05
C ARG A 113 8.29 3.30 0.63
N ILE A 114 8.10 2.16 -0.05
CA ILE A 114 8.58 1.94 -1.42
C ILE A 114 7.85 2.88 -2.39
N GLY A 115 6.53 2.92 -2.29
CA GLY A 115 5.64 3.70 -3.15
C GLY A 115 5.24 5.04 -2.56
N GLN A 116 5.75 5.40 -1.37
CA GLN A 116 5.72 6.77 -0.90
C GLN A 116 6.52 7.62 -1.90
N SER A 117 5.80 8.25 -2.82
CA SER A 117 6.28 9.49 -3.40
C SER A 117 6.71 10.36 -2.22
N LYS A 118 7.91 10.96 -2.26
CA LYS A 118 8.32 11.95 -1.25
C LYS A 118 7.22 13.01 -1.25
N GLN A 119 6.23 12.88 -0.38
CA GLN A 119 5.20 13.87 -0.20
C GLN A 119 5.97 15.09 0.25
N LEU A 120 6.11 16.05 -0.67
CA LEU A 120 6.81 17.28 -0.37
C LEU A 120 6.10 17.86 0.83
N THR A 121 6.82 18.05 1.92
CA THR A 121 6.29 18.73 3.10
C THR A 121 5.64 20.05 2.66
N LYS A 122 4.70 20.59 3.45
CA LYS A 122 4.10 21.91 3.15
C LYS A 122 5.16 22.98 2.83
N ALA A 123 6.32 22.91 3.50
CA ALA A 123 7.47 23.77 3.24
C ALA A 123 8.13 23.50 1.86
N GLN A 124 8.28 22.24 1.46
CA GLN A 124 8.81 21.87 0.15
C GLN A 124 7.82 22.20 -0.99
N LEU A 125 6.51 22.03 -0.77
CA LEU A 125 5.45 22.48 -1.70
C LEU A 125 5.47 24.00 -1.87
N ALA A 126 5.55 24.75 -0.77
CA ALA A 126 5.62 26.21 -0.80
C ALA A 126 6.88 26.71 -1.55
N ARG A 127 8.04 26.08 -1.31
CA ARG A 127 9.28 26.39 -2.03
C ARG A 127 9.16 26.11 -3.53
N LYS A 128 8.58 24.97 -3.90
CA LYS A 128 8.38 24.61 -5.31
C LYS A 128 7.40 25.56 -6.01
N LYS A 129 6.34 26.00 -5.31
CA LYS A 129 5.40 27.00 -5.82
C LYS A 129 6.05 28.36 -6.01
N LEU A 130 6.83 28.85 -5.05
CA LEU A 130 7.58 30.11 -5.16
C LEU A 130 8.60 30.09 -6.29
N GLN A 131 9.27 28.96 -6.49
CA GLN A 131 10.23 28.80 -7.56
C GLN A 131 9.56 28.84 -8.94
N ALA A 132 8.46 28.11 -9.13
CA ALA A 132 7.69 28.14 -10.37
C ALA A 132 7.11 29.53 -10.67
N ASP A 133 6.62 30.24 -9.64
CA ASP A 133 6.10 31.60 -9.79
C ASP A 133 7.21 32.59 -10.20
N ARG A 134 8.41 32.43 -9.64
CA ARG A 134 9.59 33.22 -9.99
C ARG A 134 10.07 32.94 -11.41
N GLU A 135 10.06 31.68 -11.84
CA GLU A 135 10.45 31.26 -13.19
C GLU A 135 9.48 31.83 -14.25
N ASN A 136 8.17 31.67 -14.05
CA ASN A 136 7.15 32.26 -14.93
C ASN A 136 7.26 33.78 -15.01
N ARG A 137 7.54 34.44 -13.89
CA ARG A 137 7.71 35.90 -13.86
C ARG A 137 8.96 36.38 -14.59
N VAL A 138 10.03 35.57 -14.63
CA VAL A 138 11.23 35.87 -15.40
C VAL A 138 10.99 35.67 -16.90
N GLU A 139 10.22 34.65 -17.29
CA GLU A 139 9.84 34.45 -18.69
C GLU A 139 8.98 35.60 -19.23
N LEU A 140 7.99 36.06 -18.46
CA LEU A 140 7.12 37.20 -18.82
C LEU A 140 7.83 38.55 -19.00
N ILE A 141 9.04 38.70 -18.48
CA ILE A 141 9.86 39.93 -18.61
C ILE A 141 10.82 39.83 -19.82
N ARG A 142 11.01 38.62 -20.37
CA ARG A 142 11.91 38.35 -21.50
C ARG A 142 11.22 38.44 -22.87
N GLU A 143 9.89 38.47 -22.91
CA GLU A 143 9.06 38.79 -24.09
C GLU A 143 8.75 40.29 -24.15
#